data_AF-A0A4R4J4B8-F1
#
_entry.id   AF-A0A4R4J4B8-F1
#
_cell.length_a   1.000
_cell.length_b   1.000
_cell.length_c   1.000
_cell.angle_alpha   90.00
_cell.angle_beta   90.00
_cell.angle_gamma   90.00
#
_symmetry.space_group_name_H-M   'P 1'
#
loop_
_entity.id
_entity.type
_entity.pdbx_description
1 polymer ?
#
loop_
_entity_poly.entity_id
_entity_poly.type
_entity_poly.pdbx_seq_one_letter_code
_entity_poly.pdbx_strand_id
1 'polypeptide(L)'
;MSKLHKGMSQEAFENGYFYVAELRQFAKSLGITPNNLKKNELELHIRSRLFGHSGDLPIAIPNKRDRVGRDLLTLKSLVINYVSDRQTKDFLLEQVNSQYGPLEDKSGQWYWLNHWRKAQIANNNHITYGDLIEHLASLKRQEGRLSQIPSARLNNFISDFIADPENAGKGKKQALEIWQELKEKNLPKTYLAYKQNK
;
A
#
# COMPACT_ATOMS: atom_id res chain seq x y z
N MET A 1 1.08 6.49 -22.58
CA MET A 1 1.10 6.81 -21.13
C MET A 1 1.61 8.23 -20.91
N SER A 2 0.98 8.97 -19.99
CA SER A 2 1.43 10.31 -19.58
C SER A 2 2.86 10.25 -19.02
N LYS A 3 3.71 11.21 -19.40
CA LYS A 3 5.09 11.34 -18.89
C LYS A 3 5.13 12.35 -17.75
N LEU A 4 5.92 12.08 -16.71
CA LEU A 4 6.14 13.04 -15.63
C LEU A 4 6.97 14.24 -16.11
N HIS A 5 6.47 15.45 -15.88
CA HIS A 5 7.20 16.69 -16.17
C HIS A 5 6.76 17.83 -15.24
N LYS A 6 7.60 18.85 -15.06
CA LYS A 6 7.40 19.92 -14.06
C LYS A 6 6.15 20.78 -14.31
N GLY A 7 5.80 21.00 -15.58
CA GLY A 7 4.66 21.84 -15.97
C GLY A 7 3.34 21.09 -16.18
N MET A 8 3.21 19.84 -15.70
CA MET A 8 1.95 19.10 -15.83
C MET A 8 0.88 19.67 -14.90
N SER A 9 -0.40 19.57 -15.26
CA SER A 9 -1.48 19.95 -14.34
C SER A 9 -1.59 18.98 -13.17
N GLN A 10 -2.15 19.45 -12.05
CA GLN A 10 -2.42 18.59 -10.90
C GLN A 10 -3.32 17.41 -11.29
N GLU A 11 -4.36 17.66 -12.09
CA GLU A 11 -5.24 16.63 -12.61
C GLU A 11 -4.48 15.57 -13.41
N ALA A 12 -3.62 15.98 -14.34
CA ALA A 12 -2.82 15.05 -15.15
C ALA A 12 -1.87 14.19 -14.29
N PHE A 13 -1.39 14.74 -13.16
CA PHE A 13 -0.56 14.01 -12.21
C PHE A 13 -1.38 13.01 -11.40
N GLU A 14 -2.53 13.43 -10.85
CA GLU A 14 -3.38 12.58 -10.02
C GLU A 14 -4.00 11.43 -10.83
N ASN A 15 -4.44 11.73 -12.05
CA ASN A 15 -5.01 10.77 -12.98
C ASN A 15 -3.95 9.91 -13.68
N GLY A 16 -2.67 10.31 -13.64
CA GLY A 16 -1.59 9.56 -14.25
C GLY A 16 -1.37 8.19 -13.59
N TYR A 17 -0.89 7.21 -14.38
CA TYR A 17 -0.39 5.95 -13.83
C TYR A 17 1.12 5.85 -14.05
N PHE A 18 1.87 6.13 -12.99
CA PHE A 18 3.33 6.11 -13.02
C PHE A 18 3.88 4.89 -12.28
N TYR A 19 4.93 4.30 -12.81
CA TYR A 19 5.68 3.26 -12.13
C TYR A 19 6.59 3.86 -11.05
N VAL A 20 6.91 3.07 -10.03
CA VAL A 20 7.74 3.53 -8.90
C VAL A 20 9.13 4.00 -9.35
N ALA A 21 9.70 3.38 -10.40
CA ALA A 21 10.98 3.79 -10.96
C ALA A 21 10.93 5.20 -11.56
N GLU A 22 9.87 5.49 -12.33
CA GLU A 22 9.64 6.81 -12.94
C GLU A 22 9.43 7.88 -11.87
N LEU A 23 8.60 7.58 -10.86
CA LEU A 23 8.38 8.48 -9.71
C LEU A 23 9.69 8.76 -8.97
N ARG A 24 10.55 7.76 -8.76
CA ARG A 24 11.86 7.94 -8.09
C ARG A 24 12.81 8.80 -8.90
N GLN A 25 12.87 8.59 -10.22
CA GLN A 25 13.71 9.40 -11.10
C GLN A 25 13.24 10.86 -11.11
N PHE A 26 11.92 11.06 -11.23
CA PHE A 26 11.34 12.39 -11.25
C PHE A 26 11.46 13.11 -9.90
N ALA A 27 11.25 12.42 -8.78
CA ALA A 27 11.48 12.97 -7.46
C ALA A 27 12.92 13.51 -7.30
N LYS A 28 13.93 12.77 -7.79
CA LYS A 28 15.32 13.24 -7.77
C LYS A 28 15.53 14.51 -8.59
N SER A 29 14.90 14.65 -9.77
CA SER A 29 14.99 15.87 -10.59
C SER A 29 14.29 17.09 -9.96
N LEU A 30 13.43 16.83 -8.96
CA LEU A 30 12.83 17.83 -8.10
C LEU A 30 13.62 18.06 -6.80
N GLY A 31 14.76 17.38 -6.58
CA GLY A 31 15.52 17.49 -5.33
C GLY A 31 14.83 16.85 -4.12
N ILE A 32 13.95 15.87 -4.34
CA ILE A 32 13.35 15.04 -3.30
C ILE A 32 14.17 13.76 -3.15
N THR A 33 14.55 13.41 -1.92
CA THR A 33 15.24 12.14 -1.63
C THR A 33 14.21 11.03 -1.40
N PRO A 34 14.06 10.04 -2.31
CA PRO A 34 12.93 9.11 -2.27
C PRO A 34 13.12 7.91 -1.32
N ASN A 35 14.19 7.89 -0.52
CA ASN A 35 14.63 6.70 0.20
C ASN A 35 13.53 6.20 1.16
N ASN A 36 13.23 4.90 1.06
CA ASN A 36 12.27 4.17 1.91
C ASN A 36 10.79 4.64 1.91
N LEU A 37 10.43 5.64 1.10
CA LEU A 37 9.04 6.03 0.86
C LEU A 37 8.32 4.97 0.01
N LYS A 38 7.08 4.64 0.39
CA LYS A 38 6.17 3.86 -0.44
C LYS A 38 5.76 4.68 -1.67
N LYS A 39 5.22 4.02 -2.68
CA LYS A 39 4.79 4.66 -3.94
C LYS A 39 3.82 5.84 -3.69
N ASN A 40 2.76 5.62 -2.90
CA ASN A 40 1.77 6.66 -2.60
C ASN A 40 2.35 7.80 -1.74
N GLU A 41 3.28 7.50 -0.83
CA GLU A 41 3.99 8.50 -0.03
C GLU A 41 4.87 9.38 -0.94
N LEU A 42 5.61 8.75 -1.88
CA LEU A 42 6.43 9.45 -2.87
C LEU A 42 5.58 10.33 -3.81
N GLU A 43 4.41 9.83 -4.25
CA GLU A 43 3.45 10.61 -5.03
C GLU A 43 3.01 11.87 -4.28
N LEU A 44 2.77 11.78 -2.97
CA LEU A 44 2.39 12.92 -2.14
C LEU A 44 3.52 13.96 -2.00
N HIS A 45 4.77 13.52 -1.85
CA HIS A 45 5.94 14.41 -1.87
C HIS A 45 6.09 15.15 -3.20
N ILE A 46 5.93 14.44 -4.33
CA ILE A 46 5.97 15.04 -5.67
C ILE A 46 4.81 16.03 -5.84
N ARG A 47 3.59 15.65 -5.45
CA ARG A 47 2.40 16.50 -5.51
C ARG A 47 2.61 17.80 -4.74
N SER A 48 3.10 17.69 -3.50
CA SER A 48 3.43 18.85 -2.66
C SER A 48 4.45 19.77 -3.33
N ARG A 49 5.49 19.21 -3.96
CA ARG A 49 6.51 20.01 -4.62
C ARG A 49 6.01 20.74 -5.87
N LEU A 50 5.11 20.13 -6.63
CA LEU A 50 4.59 20.72 -7.86
C LEU A 50 3.44 21.70 -7.63
N PHE A 51 2.55 21.39 -6.67
CA PHE A 51 1.25 22.07 -6.53
C PHE A 51 1.00 22.65 -5.14
N GLY A 52 1.92 22.43 -4.19
CA GLY A 52 1.75 22.79 -2.79
C GLY A 52 0.96 21.75 -1.99
N HIS A 53 1.21 21.71 -0.68
CA HIS A 53 0.43 20.95 0.28
C HIS A 53 0.52 21.62 1.66
N SER A 54 -0.62 21.74 2.35
CA SER A 54 -0.72 22.38 3.67
C SER A 54 -0.60 21.41 4.85
N GLY A 55 -0.48 20.11 4.61
CA GLY A 55 -0.37 19.09 5.65
C GLY A 55 1.04 18.51 5.78
N ASP A 56 1.25 17.76 6.87
CA ASP A 56 2.49 17.04 7.10
C ASP A 56 2.73 15.97 6.02
N LEU A 57 3.95 15.94 5.51
CA LEU A 57 4.36 14.93 4.54
C LEU A 57 4.75 13.63 5.24
N PRO A 58 4.43 12.47 4.64
CA PRO A 58 4.77 11.18 5.21
C PRO A 58 6.30 11.04 5.31
N ILE A 59 6.76 10.58 6.47
CA ILE A 59 8.16 10.32 6.74
C ILE A 59 8.44 8.83 6.50
N ALA A 60 9.57 8.53 5.88
CA ALA A 60 9.97 7.16 5.64
C ALA A 60 10.38 6.47 6.95
N ILE A 61 9.49 5.64 7.50
CA ILE A 61 9.81 4.81 8.67
C ILE A 61 10.63 3.58 8.24
N PRO A 62 11.87 3.41 8.73
CA PRO A 62 12.69 2.26 8.39
C PRO A 62 12.14 0.98 9.03
N ASN A 63 12.42 -0.17 8.40
CA ASN A 63 12.03 -1.46 8.98
C ASN A 63 12.95 -1.90 10.12
N LYS A 64 14.20 -1.43 10.11
CA LYS A 64 15.21 -1.69 11.12
C LYS A 64 15.73 -0.39 11.69
N ARG A 65 15.79 -0.29 13.01
CA ARG A 65 16.30 0.91 13.70
C ARG A 65 17.81 0.86 13.89
N ASP A 66 18.38 -0.33 14.04
CA ASP A 66 19.82 -0.51 14.18
C ASP A 66 20.34 -1.60 13.21
N ARG A 67 21.63 -1.95 13.34
CA ARG A 67 22.30 -2.97 12.50
C ARG A 67 22.47 -4.32 13.23
N VAL A 68 21.83 -4.49 14.39
CA VAL A 68 21.96 -5.64 15.28
C VAL A 68 20.92 -6.69 14.90
N GLY A 69 21.12 -7.34 13.74
CA GLY A 69 20.37 -8.53 13.35
C GLY A 69 18.86 -8.32 13.14
N ARG A 70 18.07 -9.40 13.29
CA ARG A 70 16.60 -9.37 13.30
C ARG A 70 16.10 -9.48 14.74
N ASP A 71 14.87 -9.04 14.98
CA ASP A 71 14.21 -9.28 16.26
C ASP A 71 14.01 -10.79 16.53
N LEU A 72 14.07 -11.18 17.80
CA LEU A 72 13.64 -12.50 18.23
C LEU A 72 12.11 -12.62 18.06
N LEU A 73 11.64 -13.71 17.45
CA LEU A 73 10.20 -13.94 17.24
C LEU A 73 9.56 -14.57 18.48
N THR A 74 9.14 -13.73 19.43
CA THR A 74 8.30 -14.12 20.58
C THR A 74 7.24 -13.06 20.85
N LEU A 75 6.13 -13.42 21.50
CA LEU A 75 5.05 -12.48 21.83
C LEU A 75 5.54 -11.22 22.56
N LYS A 76 6.53 -11.35 23.44
CA LYS A 76 7.03 -10.27 24.30
C LYS A 76 8.15 -9.44 23.65
N SER A 77 8.70 -9.88 22.53
CA SER A 77 9.77 -9.16 21.84
C SER A 77 9.24 -7.85 21.28
N LEU A 78 9.98 -6.77 21.50
CA LEU A 78 9.73 -5.49 20.85
C LEU A 78 10.00 -5.59 19.34
N VAL A 79 9.24 -4.82 18.56
CA VAL A 79 9.41 -4.69 17.11
C VAL A 79 10.38 -3.54 16.84
N ILE A 80 11.66 -3.87 16.63
CA ILE A 80 12.75 -2.89 16.46
C ILE A 80 13.39 -3.07 15.07
N ASN A 81 13.77 -4.31 14.76
CA ASN A 81 14.43 -4.75 13.53
C ASN A 81 13.56 -5.75 12.75
N TYR A 82 12.36 -5.28 12.42
CA TYR A 82 11.36 -6.07 11.72
C TYR A 82 11.81 -6.50 10.32
N VAL A 83 11.66 -7.79 10.04
CA VAL A 83 11.90 -8.37 8.72
C VAL A 83 10.61 -9.00 8.23
N SER A 84 10.09 -8.54 7.09
CA SER A 84 8.86 -9.05 6.47
C SER A 84 9.11 -10.28 5.58
N ASP A 85 9.81 -11.27 6.10
CA ASP A 85 10.12 -12.51 5.40
C ASP A 85 9.11 -13.62 5.70
N ARG A 86 9.31 -14.78 5.08
CA ARG A 86 8.50 -15.97 5.32
C ARG A 86 8.52 -16.37 6.80
N GLN A 87 9.69 -16.38 7.43
CA GLN A 87 9.84 -16.75 8.84
C GLN A 87 8.97 -15.89 9.77
N THR A 88 8.96 -14.56 9.61
CA THR A 88 8.07 -13.69 10.40
C THR A 88 6.61 -13.96 10.10
N LYS A 89 6.24 -14.15 8.84
CA LYS A 89 4.83 -14.36 8.45
C LYS A 89 4.29 -15.68 8.99
N ASP A 90 5.08 -16.74 8.88
CA ASP A 90 4.72 -18.08 9.38
C ASP A 90 4.53 -18.01 10.91
N PHE A 91 5.47 -17.40 11.64
CA PHE A 91 5.32 -17.14 13.09
C PHE A 91 4.04 -16.37 13.43
N LEU A 92 3.76 -15.27 12.73
CA LEU A 92 2.56 -14.46 12.99
C LEU A 92 1.27 -15.26 12.73
N LEU A 93 1.21 -16.03 11.64
CA LEU A 93 0.04 -16.84 11.30
C LEU A 93 -0.16 -17.99 12.28
N GLU A 94 0.89 -18.69 12.68
CA GLU A 94 0.86 -19.75 13.69
C GLU A 94 0.32 -19.23 15.01
N GLN A 95 0.80 -18.07 15.48
CA GLN A 95 0.34 -17.48 16.73
C GLN A 95 -1.10 -16.97 16.64
N VAL A 96 -1.51 -16.38 15.52
CA VAL A 96 -2.93 -16.01 15.30
C VAL A 96 -3.81 -17.25 15.38
N ASN A 97 -3.45 -18.32 14.67
CA ASN A 97 -4.24 -19.56 14.68
C ASN A 97 -4.29 -20.20 16.06
N SER A 98 -3.18 -20.17 16.81
CA SER A 98 -3.12 -20.70 18.17
C SER A 98 -3.99 -19.93 19.16
N GLN A 99 -4.17 -18.61 19.00
CA GLN A 99 -4.89 -17.77 19.96
C GLN A 99 -6.36 -17.54 19.61
N TYR A 100 -6.67 -17.46 18.31
CA TYR A 100 -8.00 -17.07 17.82
C TYR A 100 -8.67 -18.15 16.96
N GLY A 101 -8.03 -19.31 16.80
CA GLY A 101 -8.45 -20.34 15.86
C GLY A 101 -8.10 -20.01 14.41
N PRO A 102 -8.38 -20.93 13.48
CA PRO A 102 -8.09 -20.74 12.06
C PRO A 102 -8.93 -19.58 11.49
N LEU A 103 -8.25 -18.57 10.96
CA LEU A 103 -8.87 -17.40 10.33
C LEU A 103 -8.46 -17.33 8.86
N GLU A 104 -9.41 -17.03 7.97
CA GLU A 104 -9.13 -16.90 6.53
C GLU A 104 -8.16 -15.75 6.23
N ASP A 105 -7.30 -15.95 5.24
CA ASP A 105 -6.40 -14.90 4.76
C ASP A 105 -7.14 -13.85 3.94
N LYS A 106 -6.76 -12.60 4.15
CA LYS A 106 -7.30 -11.46 3.43
C LYS A 106 -6.29 -10.83 2.51
N SER A 107 -6.77 -10.51 1.30
CA SER A 107 -6.02 -9.68 0.36
C SER A 107 -5.65 -8.35 1.03
N GLY A 108 -4.35 -8.04 1.02
CA GLY A 108 -3.82 -6.81 1.59
C GLY A 108 -3.52 -6.84 3.10
N GLN A 109 -3.76 -7.93 3.83
CA GLN A 109 -3.51 -7.99 5.28
C GLN A 109 -2.08 -7.58 5.66
N TRP A 110 -1.09 -8.00 4.86
CA TRP A 110 0.32 -7.66 5.10
C TRP A 110 0.63 -6.19 4.83
N TYR A 111 -0.07 -5.56 3.87
CA TYR A 111 0.08 -4.13 3.63
C TYR A 111 -0.44 -3.34 4.83
N TRP A 112 -1.65 -3.68 5.29
CA TRP A 112 -2.31 -2.99 6.40
C TRP A 112 -1.62 -3.23 7.74
N LEU A 113 -1.17 -4.45 8.01
CA LEU A 113 -0.33 -4.74 9.19
C LEU A 113 0.94 -3.89 9.20
N ASN A 114 1.64 -3.82 8.06
CA ASN A 114 2.87 -3.02 7.97
C ASN A 114 2.59 -1.50 7.99
N HIS A 115 1.44 -1.07 7.48
CA HIS A 115 0.98 0.32 7.58
C HIS A 115 0.75 0.70 9.05
N TRP A 116 -0.04 -0.10 9.77
CA TRP A 116 -0.29 0.09 11.20
C TRP A 116 1.00 0.06 12.02
N ARG A 117 1.87 -0.93 11.81
CA ARG A 117 3.17 -1.04 12.49
C ARG A 117 4.01 0.23 12.34
N LYS A 118 4.10 0.77 11.12
CA LYS A 118 4.83 2.01 10.85
C LYS A 118 4.19 3.23 11.51
N ALA A 119 2.86 3.30 11.55
CA ALA A 119 2.14 4.37 12.23
C ALA A 119 2.38 4.35 13.75
N GLN A 120 2.39 3.17 14.37
CA GLN A 120 2.74 3.03 15.79
C GLN A 120 4.16 3.54 16.08
N ILE A 121 5.13 3.15 15.24
CA ILE A 121 6.51 3.62 15.36
C ILE A 121 6.61 5.14 15.17
N ALA A 122 5.90 5.71 14.19
CA ALA A 122 5.91 7.15 13.94
C ALA A 122 5.35 7.96 15.12
N ASN A 123 4.39 7.38 15.85
CA ASN A 123 3.80 7.95 17.06
C ASN A 123 4.61 7.66 18.34
N ASN A 124 5.86 7.17 18.22
CA ASN A 124 6.72 6.78 19.34
C ASN A 124 6.14 5.68 20.26
N ASN A 125 5.20 4.89 19.76
CA ASN A 125 4.69 3.74 20.51
C ASN A 125 5.67 2.57 20.45
N HIS A 126 5.83 1.89 21.57
CA HIS A 126 6.59 0.64 21.67
C HIS A 126 5.62 -0.53 21.51
N ILE A 127 5.72 -1.22 20.39
CA ILE A 127 4.88 -2.39 20.08
C ILE A 127 5.72 -3.66 20.11
N THR A 128 5.05 -4.75 20.47
CA THR A 128 5.57 -6.11 20.52
C THR A 128 5.05 -6.93 19.34
N TYR A 129 5.61 -8.13 19.16
CA TYR A 129 5.04 -9.10 18.23
C TYR A 129 3.65 -9.59 18.68
N GLY A 130 3.34 -9.59 19.98
CA GLY A 130 1.98 -9.81 20.49
C GLY A 130 0.98 -8.82 19.91
N ASP A 131 1.32 -7.53 19.88
CA ASP A 131 0.46 -6.50 19.29
C ASP A 131 0.29 -6.68 17.78
N LEU A 132 1.34 -7.14 17.08
CA LEU A 132 1.24 -7.49 15.65
C LEU A 132 0.27 -8.65 15.40
N ILE A 133 0.24 -9.64 16.30
CA ILE A 133 -0.65 -10.81 16.22
C ILE A 133 -2.09 -10.38 16.46
N GLU A 134 -2.35 -9.58 17.48
CA GLU A 134 -3.68 -9.05 17.77
C GLU A 134 -4.21 -8.21 16.60
N HIS A 135 -3.38 -7.32 16.05
CA HIS A 135 -3.78 -6.50 14.90
C HIS A 135 -3.95 -7.32 13.61
N LEU A 136 -3.14 -8.35 13.38
CA LEU A 136 -3.34 -9.26 12.25
C LEU A 136 -4.66 -10.03 12.39
N ALA A 137 -4.98 -10.51 13.60
CA ALA A 137 -6.26 -11.15 13.88
C ALA A 137 -7.44 -10.20 13.69
N SER A 138 -7.33 -8.92 14.07
CA SER A 138 -8.39 -7.93 13.83
C SER A 138 -8.64 -7.70 12.34
N LEU A 139 -7.57 -7.59 11.54
CA LEU A 139 -7.70 -7.49 10.08
C LEU A 139 -8.40 -8.72 9.48
N LYS A 140 -8.01 -9.92 9.91
CA LYS A 140 -8.57 -11.19 9.41
C LYS A 140 -10.02 -11.41 9.85
N ARG A 141 -10.44 -10.88 11.01
CA ARG A 141 -11.82 -10.97 11.52
C ARG A 141 -12.78 -9.90 10.99
N GLN A 142 -12.28 -8.83 10.38
CA GLN A 142 -13.13 -7.78 9.83
C GLN A 142 -14.21 -8.39 8.91
N GLU A 143 -15.40 -7.81 8.80
CA GLU A 143 -16.36 -8.29 7.81
C GLU A 143 -15.99 -7.82 6.40
N GLY A 144 -16.23 -8.66 5.40
CA GLY A 144 -15.96 -8.33 4.00
C GLY A 144 -14.48 -8.10 3.67
N ARG A 145 -14.21 -7.30 2.63
CA ARG A 145 -12.85 -7.02 2.16
C ARG A 145 -12.16 -5.93 2.99
N LEU A 146 -10.84 -6.04 3.12
CA LEU A 146 -10.03 -4.93 3.62
C LEU A 146 -10.08 -3.76 2.64
N SER A 147 -9.80 -2.55 3.16
CA SER A 147 -9.73 -1.34 2.36
C SER A 147 -8.70 -1.45 1.24
N GLN A 148 -8.95 -0.73 0.16
CA GLN A 148 -8.07 -0.67 -1.00
C GLN A 148 -6.69 -0.13 -0.66
N ILE A 149 -5.65 -0.71 -1.26
CA ILE A 149 -4.27 -0.29 -1.03
C ILE A 149 -3.96 0.90 -1.95
N PRO A 150 -3.68 2.12 -1.45
CA PRO A 150 -3.53 3.30 -2.29
C PRO A 150 -2.48 3.15 -3.40
N SER A 151 -1.37 2.47 -3.10
CA SER A 151 -0.28 2.24 -4.06
C SER A 151 -0.57 1.15 -5.10
N ALA A 152 -1.60 0.33 -4.92
CA ALA A 152 -1.88 -0.86 -5.72
C ALA A 152 -3.08 -0.68 -6.67
N ARG A 153 -3.15 0.48 -7.35
CA ARG A 153 -4.30 0.90 -8.17
C ARG A 153 -4.80 -0.17 -9.16
N LEU A 154 -3.91 -0.90 -9.84
CA LEU A 154 -4.27 -2.02 -10.71
C LEU A 154 -4.99 -3.15 -9.97
N ASN A 155 -4.46 -3.57 -8.82
CA ASN A 155 -5.05 -4.66 -8.04
C ASN A 155 -6.42 -4.25 -7.48
N ASN A 156 -6.55 -2.99 -7.03
CA ASN A 156 -7.82 -2.42 -6.60
C ASN A 156 -8.82 -2.43 -7.76
N PHE A 157 -8.41 -1.96 -8.94
CA PHE A 157 -9.25 -1.96 -10.14
C PHE A 157 -9.74 -3.37 -10.50
N ILE A 158 -8.85 -4.35 -10.56
CA ILE A 158 -9.22 -5.74 -10.87
C ILE A 158 -10.18 -6.29 -9.80
N SER A 159 -9.90 -6.03 -8.52
CA SER A 159 -10.73 -6.50 -7.41
C SER A 159 -12.13 -5.91 -7.48
N ASP A 160 -12.28 -4.62 -7.77
CA ASP A 160 -13.58 -3.98 -7.91
C ASP A 160 -14.31 -4.44 -9.16
N PHE A 161 -13.60 -4.54 -10.28
CA PHE A 161 -14.16 -5.01 -11.55
C PHE A 161 -14.78 -6.40 -11.42
N ILE A 162 -14.08 -7.34 -10.79
CA ILE A 162 -14.56 -8.72 -10.59
C ILE A 162 -15.72 -8.76 -9.59
N ALA A 163 -15.76 -7.83 -8.64
CA ALA A 163 -16.80 -7.79 -7.62
C ALA A 163 -18.12 -7.18 -8.11
N ASP A 164 -18.10 -6.46 -9.23
CA ASP A 164 -19.30 -5.85 -9.79
C ASP A 164 -20.18 -6.93 -10.46
N PRO A 165 -21.45 -7.09 -10.04
CA PRO A 165 -22.38 -8.03 -10.67
C PRO A 165 -22.57 -7.82 -12.18
N GLU A 166 -22.43 -6.59 -12.71
CA GLU A 166 -22.50 -6.29 -14.16
C GLU A 166 -21.34 -6.91 -14.96
N ASN A 167 -20.30 -7.36 -14.26
CA ASN A 167 -19.16 -8.06 -14.84
C ASN A 167 -19.19 -9.56 -14.53
N ALA A 168 -20.33 -10.11 -14.09
CA ALA A 168 -20.47 -11.55 -13.91
C ALA A 168 -20.01 -12.32 -15.17
N GLY A 169 -19.15 -13.32 -14.98
CA GLY A 169 -18.53 -14.09 -16.07
C GLY A 169 -17.32 -13.43 -16.76
N LYS A 170 -17.03 -12.15 -16.48
CA LYS A 170 -15.80 -11.49 -16.93
C LYS A 170 -14.69 -11.71 -15.89
N GLY A 171 -13.53 -12.11 -16.36
CA GLY A 171 -12.39 -12.45 -15.52
C GLY A 171 -11.32 -11.38 -15.48
N LYS A 172 -10.20 -11.73 -14.85
CA LYS A 172 -9.00 -10.90 -14.76
C LYS A 172 -8.46 -10.46 -16.13
N LYS A 173 -8.62 -11.28 -17.17
CA LYS A 173 -8.14 -10.95 -18.53
C LYS A 173 -8.85 -9.70 -19.08
N GLN A 174 -10.19 -9.68 -19.05
CA GLN A 174 -10.94 -8.51 -19.49
C GLN A 174 -10.64 -7.26 -18.63
N ALA A 175 -10.49 -7.45 -17.31
CA ALA A 175 -10.09 -6.35 -16.42
C ALA A 175 -8.73 -5.74 -16.82
N LEU A 176 -7.77 -6.57 -17.23
CA LEU A 176 -6.46 -6.13 -17.68
C LEU A 176 -6.51 -5.39 -19.02
N GLU A 177 -7.34 -5.84 -19.97
CA GLU A 177 -7.54 -5.18 -21.26
C GLU A 177 -8.10 -3.75 -21.05
N ILE A 178 -9.18 -3.64 -20.28
CA ILE A 178 -9.78 -2.34 -19.91
C ILE A 178 -8.78 -1.46 -19.17
N TRP A 179 -7.99 -2.03 -18.27
CA TRP A 179 -6.97 -1.29 -17.55
C TRP A 179 -5.91 -0.69 -18.48
N GLN A 180 -5.50 -1.40 -19.54
CA GLN A 180 -4.55 -0.84 -20.51
C GLN A 180 -5.11 0.42 -21.18
N GLU A 181 -6.40 0.40 -21.56
CA GLU A 181 -7.06 1.57 -22.13
C GLU A 181 -7.18 2.71 -21.11
N LEU A 182 -7.58 2.39 -19.86
CA LEU A 182 -7.73 3.39 -18.80
C LEU A 182 -6.42 4.10 -18.46
N LYS A 183 -5.27 3.42 -18.62
CA LYS A 183 -3.94 4.02 -18.40
C LYS A 183 -3.66 5.21 -19.33
N GLU A 184 -4.24 5.21 -20.52
CA GLU A 184 -4.03 6.26 -21.53
C GLU A 184 -4.98 7.44 -21.36
N LYS A 185 -6.11 7.26 -20.66
CA LYS A 185 -7.08 8.32 -20.40
C LYS A 185 -6.61 9.24 -19.27
N ASN A 186 -6.94 10.53 -19.33
CA ASN A 186 -6.80 11.45 -18.20
C ASN A 186 -7.98 11.29 -17.22
N LEU A 187 -8.11 10.09 -16.64
CA LEU A 187 -9.14 9.74 -15.67
C LEU A 187 -8.52 9.12 -14.42
N PRO A 188 -9.16 9.23 -13.25
CA PRO A 188 -8.72 8.52 -12.06
C PRO A 188 -8.57 7.02 -12.34
N LYS A 189 -7.47 6.43 -11.87
CA LYS A 189 -7.14 5.02 -12.14
C LYS A 189 -7.88 4.08 -11.19
N THR A 190 -9.20 4.17 -11.20
CA THR A 190 -10.14 3.40 -10.36
C THR A 190 -11.23 2.76 -11.22
N TYR A 191 -11.85 1.69 -10.71
CA TYR A 191 -12.95 1.03 -11.44
C TYR A 191 -14.19 1.92 -11.52
N LEU A 192 -14.50 2.67 -10.45
CA LEU A 192 -15.64 3.58 -10.42
C LEU A 192 -15.52 4.67 -11.51
N ALA A 193 -14.36 5.31 -11.64
CA ALA A 193 -14.14 6.32 -12.66
C ALA A 193 -14.25 5.73 -14.08
N TYR A 194 -13.77 4.50 -14.30
CA TYR A 194 -14.00 3.79 -15.55
C TYR A 194 -15.50 3.57 -15.80
N LYS A 195 -16.24 3.05 -14.82
CA LYS A 195 -17.67 2.74 -14.95
C LYS A 195 -18.51 3.97 -15.27
N GLN A 196 -18.18 5.13 -14.70
CA GLN A 196 -18.88 6.40 -14.93
C GLN A 196 -18.56 7.05 -16.29
N ASN A 197 -17.47 6.65 -16.93
CA ASN A 197 -16.98 7.23 -18.20
C ASN A 197 -16.91 6.16 -19.32
N LYS A 198 -17.70 5.09 -19.18
CA LYS A 198 -17.92 4.06 -20.19
C LYS A 198 -19.08 4.48 -21.07
#